data_AF-A0A4W6DH50-F1
#
_entry.id   AF-A0A4W6DH50-F1
#
_cell.length_a   1.000
_cell.length_b   1.000
_cell.length_c   1.000
_cell.angle_alpha   90.00
_cell.angle_beta   90.00
_cell.angle_gamma   90.00
#
_symmetry.space_group_name_H-M   'P 1'
#
loop_
_entity.id
_entity.type
_entity.pdbx_description
1 polymer ?
#
loop_
_entity_poly.entity_id
_entity_poly.type
_entity_poly.pdbx_seq_one_letter_code
_entity_poly.pdbx_strand_id
1 'polypeptide(L)'
;MMTSQVLFDTLGHLGKDEFHNFKWHLQQGDGYSYSAIPKGKLEDAERRDTVDLMMQTYTPRKAVVVTRRILEKINRNDLELLRCFPVTADGDRQTQQSSKLELERLICEWTGMRLLIDYIFLDLG
;
A
#
# COMPACT_ATOMS: atom_id res chain seq x y z
N MET A 1 -9.02 -7.76 -5.55
CA MET A 1 -7.61 -8.11 -5.84
C MET A 1 -7.30 -7.57 -7.23
N MET A 2 -6.55 -6.46 -7.35
CA MET A 2 -6.21 -5.80 -8.64
C MET A 2 -4.82 -5.13 -8.56
N THR A 3 -3.90 -5.69 -7.77
CA THR A 3 -2.65 -5.00 -7.43
C THR A 3 -1.54 -5.25 -8.45
N SER A 4 -1.44 -6.48 -8.97
CA SER A 4 -0.44 -6.84 -9.97
C SER A 4 -0.64 -6.10 -11.30
N GLN A 5 -1.89 -5.96 -11.77
CA GLN A 5 -2.20 -5.22 -13.00
C GLN A 5 -1.83 -3.74 -12.89
N VAL A 6 -2.19 -3.07 -11.78
CA VAL A 6 -1.86 -1.65 -11.58
C VAL A 6 -0.34 -1.44 -11.55
N LEU A 7 0.41 -2.33 -10.89
CA LEU A 7 1.86 -2.27 -10.87
C LEU A 7 2.43 -2.46 -12.28
N PHE A 8 1.92 -3.44 -13.03
CA PHE A 8 2.35 -3.70 -14.40
C PHE A 8 2.10 -2.50 -15.32
N ASP A 9 0.90 -1.92 -15.29
CA ASP A 9 0.55 -0.75 -16.09
C ASP A 9 1.43 0.44 -15.73
N THR A 10 1.64 0.68 -14.42
CA THR A 10 2.52 1.75 -13.93
C THR A 10 3.96 1.59 -14.43
N LEU A 11 4.52 0.38 -14.34
CA LEU A 11 5.85 0.08 -14.88
C LEU A 11 5.89 0.12 -16.42
N GLY A 12 4.75 -0.09 -17.07
CA GLY A 12 4.57 0.08 -18.52
C GLY A 12 4.70 1.53 -18.98
N HIS A 13 4.29 2.49 -18.15
CA HIS A 13 4.46 3.92 -18.41
C HIS A 13 5.89 4.44 -18.18
N LEU A 14 6.77 3.63 -17.60
CA LEU A 14 8.19 3.95 -17.47
C LEU A 14 8.94 3.65 -18.77
N GLY A 15 9.71 4.64 -19.22
CA GLY A 15 10.71 4.50 -20.26
C GLY A 15 11.81 3.51 -19.87
N LYS A 16 12.66 3.16 -20.82
CA LYS A 16 13.71 2.14 -20.61
C LYS A 16 14.70 2.54 -19.51
N ASP A 17 15.16 3.78 -19.51
CA ASP A 17 16.14 4.29 -18.54
C ASP A 17 15.52 4.44 -17.15
N GLU A 18 14.27 4.90 -17.08
CA GLU A 18 13.52 5.03 -15.83
C GLU A 18 13.24 3.66 -15.20
N PHE A 19 12.89 2.68 -16.02
CA PHE A 19 12.72 1.30 -15.57
C PHE A 19 14.06 0.70 -15.10
N HIS A 20 15.17 1.03 -15.76
CA HIS A 20 16.49 0.63 -15.26
C HIS A 20 16.80 1.23 -13.88
N ASN A 21 16.56 2.52 -13.69
CA ASN A 21 16.70 3.18 -12.38
C ASN A 21 15.76 2.58 -11.33
N PHE A 22 14.53 2.24 -11.71
CA PHE A 22 13.57 1.55 -10.85
C PHE A 22 14.13 0.22 -10.33
N LYS A 23 14.67 -0.62 -11.23
CA LYS A 23 15.32 -1.88 -10.86
C LYS A 23 16.53 -1.66 -9.96
N TRP A 24 17.32 -0.62 -10.21
CA TRP A 24 18.46 -0.25 -9.36
C TRP A 24 18.01 0.09 -7.93
N HIS A 25 16.93 0.84 -7.75
CA HIS A 25 16.40 1.15 -6.41
C HIS A 25 15.80 -0.06 -5.69
N LEU A 26 15.25 -1.05 -6.41
CA LEU A 26 14.83 -2.32 -5.83
C LEU A 26 16.02 -3.15 -5.31
N GLN A 27 17.18 -3.04 -5.97
CA GLN A 27 18.41 -3.74 -5.55
C GLN A 27 19.02 -3.14 -4.28
N GLN A 28 18.91 -1.84 -4.09
CA GLN A 28 19.46 -1.18 -2.90
C GLN A 28 18.60 -1.39 -1.65
N GLY A 29 17.29 -1.53 -1.82
CA GLY A 29 16.36 -1.37 -0.69
C GLY A 29 16.36 0.09 -0.19
N ASP A 30 15.62 0.38 0.87
CA ASP A 30 15.79 1.65 1.61
C ASP A 30 16.28 1.45 3.05
N GLY A 31 16.63 0.21 3.43
CA GLY A 31 17.16 -0.16 4.74
C GLY A 31 16.16 -0.08 5.90
N TYR A 32 15.01 0.56 5.72
CA TYR A 32 14.05 0.85 6.79
C TYR A 32 12.64 0.33 6.51
N SER A 33 12.15 0.48 5.30
CA SER A 33 10.77 0.18 4.91
C SER A 33 10.65 -0.98 3.94
N TYR A 34 11.67 -1.27 3.11
CA TYR A 34 11.62 -2.44 2.23
C TYR A 34 12.97 -3.15 2.01
N SER A 35 12.87 -4.47 1.89
CA SER A 35 14.00 -5.38 1.68
C SER A 35 14.51 -5.29 0.25
N ALA A 36 15.82 -5.34 0.04
CA ALA A 36 16.42 -5.41 -1.28
C ALA A 36 16.06 -6.71 -2.01
N ILE A 37 15.88 -6.64 -3.33
CA ILE A 37 15.75 -7.81 -4.20
C ILE A 37 17.11 -8.10 -4.85
N PRO A 38 17.58 -9.37 -4.89
CA PRO A 38 18.89 -9.71 -5.43
C PRO A 38 19.08 -9.24 -6.88
N LYS A 39 20.24 -8.61 -7.16
CA LYS A 39 20.59 -8.10 -8.50
C LYS A 39 20.43 -9.14 -9.60
N GLY A 40 20.90 -10.37 -9.38
CA GLY A 40 20.83 -11.43 -10.39
C GLY A 40 19.41 -11.79 -10.83
N LYS A 41 18.38 -11.50 -10.02
CA LYS A 41 16.98 -11.69 -10.41
C LYS A 41 16.41 -10.50 -11.19
N LEU A 42 17.01 -9.32 -11.08
CA LEU A 42 16.51 -8.08 -11.67
C LEU A 42 17.27 -7.66 -12.93
N GLU A 43 18.49 -8.16 -13.16
CA GLU A 43 19.34 -7.72 -14.28
C GLU A 43 18.64 -7.93 -15.63
N ASP A 44 18.14 -9.14 -15.88
CA ASP A 44 17.41 -9.52 -17.10
C ASP A 44 15.87 -9.52 -16.96
N ALA A 45 15.34 -9.16 -15.79
CA ALA A 45 13.90 -9.17 -15.58
C ALA A 45 13.18 -8.16 -16.47
N GLU A 46 12.16 -8.65 -17.18
CA GLU A 46 11.20 -7.79 -17.86
C GLU A 46 10.22 -7.15 -16.85
N ARG A 47 9.36 -6.26 -17.34
CA ARG A 47 8.36 -5.57 -16.51
C ARG A 47 7.45 -6.56 -15.77
N ARG A 48 7.00 -7.61 -16.45
CA ARG A 48 6.15 -8.66 -15.84
C ARG A 48 6.88 -9.41 -14.75
N ASP A 49 8.10 -9.86 -15.03
CA ASP A 49 8.91 -10.61 -14.06
C ASP A 49 9.23 -9.76 -12.84
N THR A 50 9.45 -8.46 -13.04
CA THR A 50 9.67 -7.51 -11.93
C THR A 50 8.44 -7.40 -11.04
N VAL A 51 7.23 -7.30 -11.61
CA VAL A 51 5.99 -7.29 -10.81
C VAL A 51 5.83 -8.60 -10.05
N ASP A 52 6.08 -9.73 -10.70
CA ASP A 52 5.95 -11.04 -10.07
C ASP A 52 6.96 -11.20 -8.92
N LEU A 53 8.21 -10.79 -9.12
CA LEU A 53 9.24 -10.74 -8.07
C LEU A 53 8.83 -9.83 -6.90
N MET A 54 8.22 -8.67 -7.17
CA MET A 54 7.72 -7.79 -6.12
C MET A 54 6.54 -8.41 -5.35
N MET A 55 5.67 -9.15 -6.03
CA MET A 55 4.54 -9.87 -5.43
C MET A 55 4.98 -11.11 -4.63
N GLN A 56 6.08 -11.75 -5.03
CA GLN A 56 6.70 -12.85 -4.29
C GLN A 56 7.46 -12.35 -3.05
N THR A 57 8.12 -11.20 -3.16
CA THR A 57 8.96 -10.65 -2.09
C THR A 57 8.15 -9.83 -1.07
N TYR A 58 7.14 -9.10 -1.53
CA TYR A 58 6.34 -8.19 -0.72
C TYR A 58 4.87 -8.58 -0.76
N THR A 59 4.16 -8.26 0.32
CA THR A 59 2.68 -8.33 0.29
C THR A 59 2.14 -7.33 -0.74
N PRO A 60 0.96 -7.58 -1.35
CA PRO A 60 0.41 -6.71 -2.39
C PRO A 60 0.35 -5.23 -1.98
N ARG A 61 -0.05 -4.97 -0.72
CA ARG A 61 -0.06 -3.61 -0.15
C ARG A 61 1.34 -3.00 -0.10
N LYS A 62 2.33 -3.76 0.37
CA LYS A 62 3.71 -3.30 0.48
C LYS A 62 4.34 -3.06 -0.89
N ALA A 63 4.06 -3.90 -1.88
CA ALA A 63 4.54 -3.71 -3.26
C ALA A 63 4.11 -2.35 -3.84
N VAL A 64 2.87 -1.91 -3.60
CA VAL A 64 2.37 -0.59 -4.03
C VAL A 64 3.11 0.55 -3.32
N VAL A 65 3.34 0.44 -2.01
CA VAL A 65 4.07 1.44 -1.22
C VAL A 65 5.51 1.57 -1.72
N VAL A 66 6.18 0.43 -1.94
CA VAL A 66 7.56 0.38 -2.47
C VAL A 66 7.63 1.03 -3.85
N THR A 67 6.72 0.66 -4.74
CA THR A 67 6.68 1.21 -6.11
C THR A 67 6.52 2.72 -6.06
N ARG A 68 5.58 3.23 -5.26
CA ARG A 68 5.37 4.68 -5.11
C ARG A 68 6.63 5.41 -4.65
N ARG A 69 7.30 4.90 -3.61
CA ARG A 69 8.54 5.52 -3.11
C ARG A 69 9.65 5.53 -4.14
N ILE A 70 9.76 4.48 -4.94
CA ILE A 70 10.78 4.43 -5.99
C ILE A 70 10.42 5.41 -7.12
N LEU A 71 9.14 5.51 -7.50
CA LEU A 71 8.68 6.51 -8.47
C LEU A 71 8.98 7.94 -8.01
N GLU A 72 8.80 8.22 -6.71
CA GLU A 72 9.20 9.50 -6.10
C GLU A 72 10.71 9.76 -6.23
N LYS A 73 11.55 8.74 -6.02
CA LYS A 73 13.02 8.84 -6.17
C LYS A 73 13.47 9.09 -7.61
N ILE A 74 12.79 8.50 -8.60
CA ILE A 74 13.09 8.73 -10.02
C ILE A 74 12.33 9.93 -10.60
N ASN A 75 11.69 10.74 -9.74
CA ASN A 75 10.97 11.95 -10.08
C ASN A 75 9.77 11.74 -11.03
N ARG A 76 9.18 10.53 -11.05
CA ARG A 76 7.97 10.16 -11.82
C ARG A 76 6.71 10.21 -10.96
N ASN A 77 6.50 11.37 -10.35
CA ASN A 77 5.32 11.68 -9.52
C ASN A 77 4.04 11.91 -10.35
N ASP A 78 4.20 12.01 -11.67
CA ASP A 78 3.12 12.14 -12.66
C ASP A 78 2.24 10.88 -12.76
N LEU A 79 2.76 9.72 -12.35
CA LEU A 79 2.05 8.45 -12.42
C LEU A 79 1.07 8.30 -11.23
N GLU A 80 -0.08 8.96 -11.34
CA GLU A 80 -1.14 8.98 -10.30
C GLU A 80 -1.84 7.63 -10.09
N LEU A 81 -1.60 6.62 -10.93
CA LEU A 81 -2.26 5.31 -10.88
C LEU A 81 -2.13 4.61 -9.51
N LEU A 82 -1.06 4.90 -8.76
CA LEU A 82 -0.88 4.33 -7.43
C LEU A 82 -1.56 5.12 -6.32
N ARG A 83 -2.02 6.37 -6.53
CA ARG A 83 -2.65 7.22 -5.49
C ARG A 83 -3.96 6.67 -4.96
N CYS A 84 -4.71 5.93 -5.78
CA CYS A 84 -5.99 5.33 -5.36
C CYS A 84 -5.84 4.22 -4.30
N PHE A 85 -4.62 3.72 -4.07
CA PHE A 85 -4.35 2.82 -2.96
C PHE A 85 -3.94 3.65 -1.73
N PRO A 86 -4.64 3.54 -0.59
CA PRO A 86 -4.21 4.21 0.62
C PRO A 86 -2.84 3.64 1.05
N VAL A 87 -1.82 4.50 1.08
CA VAL A 87 -0.58 4.22 1.81
C VAL A 87 -0.98 4.28 3.28
N THR A 88 -1.17 3.12 3.89
CA THR A 88 -1.11 3.04 5.34
C THR A 88 0.33 3.32 5.71
N ALA A 89 0.59 4.54 6.18
CA ALA A 89 1.82 4.88 6.87
C ALA A 89 1.99 3.84 7.98
N ASP A 90 3.08 3.07 7.92
CA ASP A 90 3.35 2.05 8.93
C ASP A 90 3.69 2.75 10.24
N GLY A 91 2.90 2.42 11.24
CA GLY A 91 2.69 3.15 12.48
C GLY A 91 1.38 2.67 13.11
N ASP A 92 1.35 1.37 13.41
CA ASP A 92 0.50 0.69 14.41
C ASP A 92 -1.04 0.73 14.27
N ARG A 93 -1.64 -0.48 14.40
CA ARG A 93 -3.07 -0.82 14.59
C ARG A 93 -4.02 -0.69 13.40
N GLN A 94 -3.96 -1.67 12.49
CA GLN A 94 -5.17 -2.16 11.84
C GLN A 94 -5.99 -3.05 12.81
N THR A 95 -6.64 -2.45 13.80
CA THR A 95 -7.72 -3.14 14.56
C THR A 95 -8.80 -2.20 15.12
N GLN A 96 -8.60 -0.88 15.17
CA GLN A 96 -9.63 0.04 15.74
C GLN A 96 -10.46 0.82 14.72
N GLN A 97 -10.03 0.98 13.46
CA GLN A 97 -10.77 1.80 12.50
C GLN A 97 -11.94 1.04 11.82
N SER A 98 -11.77 -0.26 11.56
CA SER A 98 -12.85 -1.09 10.98
C SER A 98 -13.99 -1.27 11.99
N SER A 99 -13.65 -1.53 13.25
CA SER A 99 -14.60 -1.63 14.36
C SER A 99 -15.28 -0.29 14.66
N LYS A 100 -14.58 0.85 14.58
CA LYS A 100 -15.21 2.16 14.78
C LYS A 100 -16.21 2.53 13.68
N LEU A 101 -15.90 2.26 12.41
CA LEU A 101 -16.80 2.56 11.29
C LEU A 101 -17.99 1.58 11.22
N GLU A 102 -17.83 0.33 11.66
CA GLU A 102 -18.96 -0.60 11.86
C GLU A 102 -19.84 -0.19 13.05
N LEU A 103 -19.24 0.23 14.17
CA LEU A 103 -19.98 0.74 15.34
C LEU A 103 -20.74 2.04 15.00
N GLU A 104 -20.16 2.97 14.24
CA GLU A 104 -20.86 4.19 13.81
C GLU A 104 -22.02 3.91 12.83
N ARG A 105 -21.91 2.87 12.00
CA ARG A 105 -23.03 2.41 11.14
C ARG A 105 -24.15 1.77 11.97
N LEU A 106 -23.81 0.94 12.95
CA LEU A 106 -24.79 0.34 13.86
C LEU A 106 -25.44 1.40 14.76
N ILE A 107 -24.70 2.40 15.23
CA ILE A 107 -25.24 3.55 15.98
C ILE A 107 -26.24 4.31 15.11
N CYS A 108 -25.96 4.55 13.83
CA CYS A 108 -26.92 5.18 12.91
C CYS A 108 -28.16 4.31 12.64
N GLU A 109 -28.03 3.00 12.49
CA GLU A 109 -29.19 2.09 12.35
C GLU A 109 -30.09 2.07 13.60
N TRP A 110 -29.50 2.30 14.78
CA TRP A 110 -30.19 2.25 16.07
C TRP A 110 -30.47 3.64 16.66
N THR A 111 -30.22 4.72 15.91
CA THR A 111 -30.68 6.09 16.23
C THR A 111 -32.21 6.27 16.07
N GLY A 112 -32.98 5.20 16.28
CA GLY A 112 -34.39 5.24 16.63
C GLY A 112 -34.65 5.23 18.16
N MET A 113 -33.63 5.08 19.02
CA MET A 113 -33.80 5.14 20.47
C MET A 113 -32.80 6.12 21.12
N ARG A 114 -33.14 7.40 21.05
CA ARG A 114 -32.38 8.51 21.64
C ARG A 114 -32.40 8.57 23.19
N LEU A 115 -32.71 7.48 23.89
CA LEU A 115 -32.94 7.50 25.35
C LEU A 115 -32.28 6.34 26.15
N LEU A 116 -31.28 5.64 25.60
CA LEU A 116 -30.56 4.58 26.35
C LEU A 116 -29.07 4.84 26.57
N ILE A 117 -28.54 5.98 26.11
CA ILE A 117 -27.12 6.31 26.30
C ILE A 117 -26.83 6.82 27.73
N ASP A 118 -27.81 7.37 28.42
CA ASP A 118 -27.65 7.78 29.84
C ASP A 118 -27.53 6.57 30.80
N TYR A 119 -27.86 5.34 30.36
CA TYR A 119 -27.86 4.15 31.22
C TYR A 119 -26.56 3.32 31.17
N ILE A 120 -25.68 3.53 30.18
CA ILE A 120 -24.44 2.73 30.05
C ILE A 120 -23.22 3.43 30.65
N PHE A 121 -23.26 4.75 30.88
CA PHE A 121 -22.11 5.52 31.37
C PHE A 121 -22.06 5.75 32.89
N LEU A 122 -22.84 5.01 33.69
CA LEU A 122 -22.93 5.20 35.16
C LEU A 122 -22.51 4.00 36.02
N ASP A 123 -21.90 2.94 35.45
CA ASP A 123 -21.56 1.72 36.21
C ASP A 123 -20.12 1.20 36.04
N LEU A 124 -19.18 2.04 35.60
CA LEU A 124 -17.74 1.71 35.64
C LEU A 124 -16.94 2.87 36.23
N GLY A 125 -17.14 3.05 37.52
CA GLY A 125 -16.04 3.38 38.45
C GLY A 125 -15.28 2.13 38.86
#